data_AF-A0A836XCW9-F1
#
_entry.id   AF-A0A836XCW9-F1
#
_cell.length_a   1.000
_cell.length_b   1.000
_cell.length_c   1.000
_cell.angle_alpha   90.00
_cell.angle_beta   90.00
_cell.angle_gamma   90.00
#
_symmetry.space_group_name_H-M   'P 1'
#
loop_
_entity.id
_entity.type
_entity.pdbx_description
1 polymer ?
#
loop_
_entity_poly.entity_id
_entity_poly.type
_entity_poly.pdbx_seq_one_letter_code
_entity_poly.pdbx_strand_id
1 'polypeptide(L)'
;MSWSWSERHIEEYHRQGYTVFEAILPPSLIGDLRRACDAALVLARERGGPQAQRLQPVFDFDIDHAAFAAFAELPVLIDALQKTLSPLHTYGHRDGLGVLLEPAESAWCTPWHRDWRDNCRGLDLDRWQADFRDGDLFNQLNCHRITLTKSYIVFQ
;
A
#
# COMPACT_ATOMS: atom_id res chain seq x y z
N MET A 1 -13.07 17.25 6.78
CA MET A 1 -13.55 16.07 7.53
C MET A 1 -12.38 15.56 8.34
N SER A 2 -12.59 15.23 9.61
CA SER A 2 -11.60 14.55 10.45
C SER A 2 -11.85 13.04 10.41
N TRP A 3 -10.80 12.24 10.42
CA TRP A 3 -10.89 10.79 10.51
C TRP A 3 -11.51 10.33 11.84
N SER A 4 -12.33 9.27 11.77
CA SER A 4 -12.81 8.52 12.92
C SER A 4 -13.16 7.09 12.50
N TRP A 5 -12.80 6.10 13.32
CA TRP A 5 -13.17 4.71 13.09
C TRP A 5 -14.65 4.44 13.44
N SER A 6 -15.28 3.47 12.77
CA SER A 6 -16.63 2.98 13.08
C SER A 6 -16.80 1.51 12.71
N GLU A 7 -17.78 0.81 13.32
CA GLU A 7 -18.10 -0.60 13.05
C GLU A 7 -18.47 -0.90 11.59
N ARG A 8 -18.88 0.14 10.83
CA ARG A 8 -19.09 0.04 9.38
C ARG A 8 -17.90 -0.59 8.66
N HIS A 9 -16.68 -0.34 9.11
CA HIS A 9 -15.47 -0.88 8.50
C HIS A 9 -15.40 -2.42 8.61
N ILE A 10 -15.85 -2.99 9.73
CA ILE A 10 -15.95 -4.43 9.93
C ILE A 10 -16.98 -5.02 8.98
N GLU A 11 -18.18 -4.43 8.93
CA GLU A 11 -19.27 -4.88 8.07
C GLU A 11 -18.91 -4.82 6.58
N GLU A 12 -18.31 -3.72 6.13
CA GLU A 12 -17.85 -3.55 4.76
C GLU A 12 -16.79 -4.57 4.41
N TYR A 13 -15.78 -4.75 5.26
CA TYR A 13 -14.71 -5.70 5.02
C TYR A 13 -15.25 -7.14 4.87
N HIS A 14 -16.07 -7.61 5.82
CA HIS A 14 -16.62 -8.97 5.73
C HIS A 14 -17.57 -9.17 4.55
N ARG A 15 -18.29 -8.12 4.13
CA ARG A 15 -19.26 -8.21 3.03
C ARG A 15 -18.62 -8.07 1.65
N GLN A 16 -17.63 -7.20 1.51
CA GLN A 16 -17.08 -6.77 0.22
C GLN A 16 -15.66 -7.30 -0.02
N GLY A 17 -15.00 -7.81 1.02
CA GLY A 17 -13.56 -8.09 1.00
C GLY A 17 -12.71 -6.82 1.13
N TYR A 18 -13.33 -5.65 1.33
CA TYR A 18 -12.63 -4.39 1.52
C TYR A 18 -13.42 -3.37 2.34
N THR A 19 -12.70 -2.41 2.91
CA THR A 19 -13.27 -1.14 3.40
C THR A 19 -12.39 0.02 2.95
N VAL A 20 -12.78 1.26 3.27
CA VAL A 20 -12.03 2.46 2.93
C VAL A 20 -11.87 3.35 4.15
N PHE A 21 -10.62 3.67 4.50
CA PHE A 21 -10.33 4.69 5.52
C PHE A 21 -10.14 6.05 4.87
N GLU A 22 -11.18 6.89 4.91
CA GLU A 22 -11.14 8.24 4.34
C GLU A 22 -10.49 9.24 5.30
N ALA A 23 -9.58 10.07 4.79
CA ALA A 23 -8.95 11.17 5.54
C ALA A 23 -8.14 10.74 6.79
N ILE A 24 -7.71 9.48 6.85
CA ILE A 24 -6.88 8.93 7.94
C ILE A 24 -5.43 9.46 7.93
N LEU A 25 -4.92 9.86 6.77
CA LEU A 25 -3.55 10.36 6.65
C LEU A 25 -3.48 11.85 7.04
N PRO A 26 -2.50 12.26 7.87
CA PRO A 26 -2.24 13.67 8.15
C PRO A 26 -1.91 14.46 6.87
N PRO A 27 -2.37 15.71 6.73
CA PRO A 27 -2.06 16.55 5.56
C PRO A 27 -0.56 16.75 5.30
N SER A 28 0.27 16.80 6.34
CA SER A 28 1.72 16.88 6.21
C SER A 28 2.28 15.62 5.54
N LEU A 29 1.89 14.44 6.03
CA LEU A 29 2.32 13.15 5.48
C LEU A 29 1.85 12.97 4.02
N ILE A 30 0.64 13.43 3.69
CA ILE A 30 0.14 13.49 2.30
C ILE A 30 1.11 14.31 1.44
N GLY A 31 1.51 15.50 1.90
CA GLY A 31 2.46 16.36 1.19
C GLY A 31 3.83 15.71 1.00
N ASP A 32 4.32 15.01 2.02
CA ASP A 32 5.63 14.34 2.00
C ASP A 32 5.63 13.12 1.08
N LEU A 33 4.59 12.28 1.16
CA LEU A 33 4.41 11.13 0.27
C LEU A 33 4.28 11.55 -1.20
N ARG A 34 3.66 12.71 -1.50
CA ARG A 34 3.63 13.22 -2.88
C ARG A 34 5.02 13.48 -3.42
N ARG A 35 5.84 14.21 -2.67
CA ARG A 35 7.22 14.52 -3.11
C ARG A 35 8.06 13.26 -3.26
N ALA A 36 7.90 12.30 -2.34
CA ALA A 36 8.58 11.00 -2.43
C ALA A 36 8.12 10.18 -3.65
N CYS A 37 6.81 10.16 -3.94
CA CYS A 37 6.26 9.50 -5.13
C CYS A 37 6.69 10.16 -6.44
N ASP A 38 6.80 11.50 -6.48
CA ASP A 38 7.31 12.22 -7.65
C ASP A 38 8.78 11.85 -7.94
N ALA A 39 9.60 11.74 -6.90
CA ALA A 39 10.98 11.25 -7.01
C ALA A 39 11.04 9.78 -7.48
N ALA A 40 10.19 8.92 -6.91
CA ALA A 40 10.07 7.51 -7.32
C ALA A 40 9.65 7.38 -8.79
N LEU A 41 8.76 8.25 -9.28
CA LEU A 41 8.32 8.27 -10.67
C LEU A 41 9.47 8.59 -11.63
N VAL A 42 10.29 9.59 -11.30
CA VAL A 42 11.48 9.94 -12.10
C VAL A 42 12.43 8.74 -12.17
N LEU A 43 12.78 8.17 -11.03
CA LEU A 43 13.70 7.04 -10.96
C LEU A 43 13.17 5.79 -11.69
N ALA A 44 11.88 5.50 -11.55
CA ALA A 44 11.25 4.38 -12.26
C ALA A 44 11.35 4.56 -13.78
N ARG A 45 11.15 5.78 -14.29
CA ARG A 45 11.26 6.09 -15.71
C ARG A 45 12.69 6.05 -16.22
N GLU A 46 13.66 6.52 -15.43
CA GLU A 46 15.08 6.42 -15.78
C GLU A 46 15.53 4.95 -15.93
N ARG A 47 14.99 4.04 -15.11
CA ARG A 47 15.39 2.63 -15.09
C ARG A 47 14.59 1.73 -16.02
N GLY A 48 13.28 1.94 -16.07
CA GLY A 48 12.33 1.08 -16.79
C GLY A 48 11.70 1.72 -18.03
N GLY A 49 12.08 2.97 -18.34
CA GLY A 49 11.51 3.73 -19.46
C GLY A 49 10.12 4.32 -19.17
N PRO A 50 9.51 4.98 -20.17
CA PRO A 50 8.24 5.72 -20.01
C PRO A 50 7.05 4.83 -19.62
N GLN A 51 7.13 3.53 -19.86
CA GLN A 51 6.09 2.55 -19.54
C GLN A 51 6.31 1.84 -18.19
N ALA A 52 7.25 2.30 -17.35
CA ALA A 52 7.42 1.77 -16.01
C ALA A 52 6.15 1.98 -15.16
N GLN A 53 5.65 0.90 -14.55
CA GLN A 53 4.38 0.91 -13.80
C GLN A 53 4.58 0.77 -12.29
N ARG A 54 5.81 0.51 -11.85
CA ARG A 54 6.09 0.15 -10.47
C ARG A 54 7.55 0.45 -10.12
N LEU A 55 7.75 0.94 -8.91
CA LEU A 55 9.03 0.96 -8.21
C LEU A 55 8.84 0.18 -6.90
N GLN A 56 9.32 -1.06 -6.85
CA GLN A 56 9.14 -1.96 -5.70
C GLN A 56 10.27 -2.99 -5.68
N PRO A 57 10.85 -3.30 -4.50
CA PRO A 57 10.65 -2.65 -3.21
C PRO A 57 11.20 -1.22 -3.17
N VAL A 58 10.45 -0.26 -2.64
CA VAL A 58 10.86 1.16 -2.67
C VAL A 58 12.13 1.44 -1.86
N PHE A 59 12.37 0.65 -0.80
CA PHE A 59 13.52 0.81 0.08
C PHE A 59 14.85 0.32 -0.55
N ASP A 60 14.80 -0.37 -1.68
CA ASP A 60 15.99 -0.82 -2.43
C ASP A 60 16.57 0.29 -3.33
N PHE A 61 15.94 1.46 -3.35
CA PHE A 61 16.27 2.58 -4.22
C PHE A 61 16.80 3.77 -3.43
N ASP A 62 17.74 4.51 -4.02
CA ASP A 62 18.30 5.74 -3.45
C ASP A 62 17.32 6.91 -3.62
N ILE A 63 16.28 6.92 -2.77
CA ILE A 63 15.30 7.99 -2.65
C ILE A 63 15.03 8.25 -1.17
N ASP A 64 14.40 9.38 -0.85
CA ASP A 64 14.02 9.66 0.53
C ASP A 64 12.95 8.67 1.03
N HIS A 65 13.34 7.84 2.00
CA HIS A 65 12.48 6.82 2.60
C HIS A 65 11.61 7.34 3.73
N ALA A 66 11.85 8.56 4.23
CA ALA A 66 11.23 9.05 5.47
C ALA A 66 9.70 9.07 5.39
N ALA A 67 9.14 9.50 4.26
CA ALA A 67 7.69 9.53 4.05
C ALA A 67 7.08 8.12 3.99
N PHE A 68 7.73 7.18 3.30
CA PHE A 68 7.28 5.79 3.21
C PHE A 68 7.37 5.08 4.57
N ALA A 69 8.44 5.34 5.31
CA ALA A 69 8.63 4.86 6.67
C ALA A 69 7.53 5.38 7.61
N ALA A 70 7.27 6.68 7.60
CA ALA A 70 6.22 7.31 8.41
C ALA A 70 4.82 6.79 8.06
N PHE A 71 4.56 6.48 6.78
CA PHE A 71 3.32 5.84 6.35
C PHE A 71 3.20 4.40 6.86
N ALA A 72 4.25 3.58 6.70
CA ALA A 72 4.29 2.19 7.12
C ALA A 72 4.33 1.99 8.65
N GLU A 73 4.51 3.06 9.42
CA GLU A 73 4.53 3.02 10.89
C GLU A 73 3.43 3.90 11.49
N LEU A 74 2.48 4.39 10.67
CA LEU A 74 1.48 5.37 11.10
C LEU A 74 0.54 4.77 12.18
N PRO A 75 0.59 5.22 13.45
CA PRO A 75 -0.11 4.52 14.54
C PRO A 75 -1.63 4.49 14.38
N VAL A 76 -2.22 5.57 13.85
CA VAL A 76 -3.67 5.64 13.62
C VAL A 76 -4.14 4.65 12.54
N LEU A 77 -3.27 4.33 11.59
CA LEU A 77 -3.56 3.34 10.54
C LEU A 77 -3.50 1.93 11.10
N ILE A 78 -2.48 1.64 11.92
CA ILE A 78 -2.31 0.37 12.63
C ILE A 78 -3.52 0.10 13.52
N ASP A 79 -3.89 1.08 14.34
CA ASP A 79 -5.06 0.99 15.22
C ASP A 79 -6.36 0.73 14.43
N ALA A 80 -6.57 1.44 13.32
CA ALA A 80 -7.75 1.24 12.49
C ALA A 80 -7.80 -0.15 11.83
N LEU A 81 -6.65 -0.68 11.41
CA LEU A 81 -6.53 -2.03 10.86
C LEU A 81 -6.84 -3.09 11.92
N GLN A 82 -6.23 -2.98 13.09
CA GLN A 82 -6.42 -3.91 14.20
C GLN A 82 -7.87 -3.92 14.72
N LYS A 83 -8.53 -2.75 14.74
CA LYS A 83 -9.96 -2.65 15.08
C LYS A 83 -10.87 -3.27 14.01
N THR A 84 -10.44 -3.27 12.76
CA THR A 84 -11.22 -3.83 11.65
C THR A 84 -11.06 -5.36 11.56
N LEU A 85 -9.87 -5.88 11.87
CA LEU A 85 -9.52 -7.30 11.71
C LEU A 85 -9.41 -8.03 13.06
N SER A 86 -8.30 -7.82 13.78
CA SER A 86 -8.11 -8.25 15.16
C SER A 86 -6.90 -7.51 15.77
N PRO A 87 -6.78 -7.44 17.11
CA PRO A 87 -5.62 -6.86 17.78
C PRO A 87 -4.27 -7.53 17.47
N LEU A 88 -4.30 -8.76 16.96
CA LEU A 88 -3.09 -9.52 16.61
C LEU A 88 -2.61 -9.23 15.20
N HIS A 89 -3.46 -8.64 14.34
CA HIS A 89 -3.09 -8.44 12.95
C HIS A 89 -1.93 -7.45 12.82
N THR A 90 -0.96 -7.89 12.02
CA THR A 90 0.12 -7.06 11.46
C THR A 90 -0.19 -6.78 10.00
N TYR A 91 0.54 -5.86 9.37
CA TYR A 91 0.28 -5.53 7.97
C TYR A 91 1.55 -5.31 7.17
N GLY A 92 1.65 -6.04 6.07
CA GLY A 92 2.75 -5.99 5.11
C GLY A 92 4.13 -6.19 5.72
N HIS A 93 5.11 -6.34 4.84
CA HIS A 93 6.51 -6.20 5.22
C HIS A 93 7.04 -4.92 4.58
N ARG A 94 7.93 -4.17 5.27
CA ARG A 94 8.47 -2.91 4.73
C ARG A 94 9.17 -3.12 3.39
N ASP A 95 9.83 -4.26 3.22
CA ASP A 95 10.49 -4.71 1.99
C ASP A 95 9.50 -5.10 0.88
N GLY A 96 8.19 -5.10 1.14
CA GLY A 96 7.15 -5.23 0.13
C GLY A 96 6.57 -3.89 -0.31
N LEU A 97 6.90 -2.77 0.33
CA LEU A 97 6.28 -1.49 -0.03
C LEU A 97 6.73 -1.04 -1.43
N GLY A 98 5.78 -0.62 -2.27
CA GLY A 98 6.04 -0.16 -3.62
C GLY A 98 5.21 1.04 -4.01
N VAL A 99 5.69 1.79 -5.00
CA VAL A 99 4.93 2.86 -5.65
C VAL A 99 4.40 2.32 -6.98
N LEU A 100 3.09 2.36 -7.17
CA LEU A 100 2.44 2.05 -8.45
C LEU A 100 2.28 3.34 -9.26
N LEU A 101 2.61 3.28 -10.54
CA LEU A 101 2.78 4.44 -11.41
C LEU A 101 1.92 4.26 -12.67
N GLU A 102 1.31 5.35 -13.12
CA GLU A 102 0.66 5.38 -14.42
C GLU A 102 1.72 5.48 -15.53
N PRO A 103 1.63 4.65 -16.58
CA PRO A 103 2.52 4.73 -17.73
C PRO A 103 2.35 6.04 -18.49
N ALA A 104 3.44 6.55 -19.07
CA ALA A 104 3.45 7.88 -19.69
C ALA A 104 2.89 7.92 -21.12
N GLU A 105 3.00 6.84 -21.89
CA GLU A 105 2.71 6.87 -23.33
C GLU A 105 1.44 6.11 -23.69
N SER A 106 1.21 4.95 -23.07
CA SER A 106 0.06 4.09 -23.38
C SER A 106 -0.56 3.57 -22.09
N ALA A 107 -1.87 3.74 -21.99
CA ALA A 107 -2.66 3.25 -20.87
C ALA A 107 -2.43 1.76 -20.65
N TRP A 108 -2.40 1.36 -19.37
CA TRP A 108 -2.23 -0.01 -18.95
C TRP A 108 -3.25 -0.34 -17.87
N CYS A 109 -3.71 -1.59 -17.85
CA CYS A 109 -4.48 -2.13 -16.75
C CYS A 109 -3.80 -3.39 -16.20
N THR A 110 -3.67 -3.48 -14.89
CA THR A 110 -3.26 -4.72 -14.25
C THR A 110 -4.37 -5.75 -14.46
N PRO A 111 -4.09 -6.94 -15.02
CA PRO A 111 -5.10 -7.98 -15.16
C PRO A 111 -5.68 -8.38 -13.80
N TRP A 112 -6.89 -8.94 -13.80
CA TRP A 112 -7.45 -9.53 -12.59
C TRP A 112 -6.52 -10.61 -12.03
N HIS A 113 -6.13 -10.44 -10.77
CA HIS A 113 -5.27 -11.36 -10.04
C HIS A 113 -5.67 -11.35 -8.56
N ARG A 114 -5.15 -12.31 -7.80
CA ARG A 114 -5.13 -12.22 -6.33
C ARG A 114 -3.70 -12.04 -5.92
N ASP A 115 -3.43 -10.91 -5.28
CA ASP A 115 -2.12 -10.65 -4.72
C ASP A 115 -1.67 -11.84 -3.87
N TRP A 116 -0.38 -12.16 -3.99
CA TRP A 116 0.30 -13.19 -3.20
C TRP A 116 -0.14 -14.66 -3.41
N ARG A 117 -1.05 -14.97 -4.35
CA ARG A 117 -1.40 -16.35 -4.74
C ARG A 117 -0.81 -16.82 -6.07
N ASP A 118 -0.34 -15.89 -6.90
CA ASP A 118 0.10 -16.21 -8.27
C ASP A 118 1.64 -16.30 -8.36
N ASN A 119 2.12 -17.40 -8.96
CA ASN A 119 3.53 -17.81 -8.99
C ASN A 119 4.45 -16.78 -9.66
N CYS A 120 5.06 -15.90 -8.86
CA CYS A 120 6.11 -15.01 -9.30
C CYS A 120 7.41 -15.79 -9.53
N ARG A 121 8.12 -15.50 -10.62
CA ARG A 121 9.42 -16.11 -10.92
C ARG A 121 10.44 -15.65 -9.87
N GLY A 122 11.13 -16.60 -9.23
CA GLY A 122 12.12 -16.30 -8.18
C GLY A 122 11.53 -16.04 -6.80
N LEU A 123 10.26 -16.42 -6.57
CA LEU A 123 9.62 -16.34 -5.27
C LEU A 123 10.37 -17.20 -4.24
N ASP A 124 10.71 -16.60 -3.10
CA ASP A 124 11.17 -17.31 -1.92
C ASP A 124 10.01 -18.15 -1.37
N LEU A 125 10.07 -19.46 -1.62
CA LEU A 125 9.00 -20.39 -1.26
C LEU A 125 8.86 -20.58 0.24
N ASP A 126 9.95 -20.47 1.00
CA ASP A 126 9.93 -20.68 2.44
C ASP A 126 9.27 -19.48 3.13
N ARG A 127 9.69 -18.27 2.72
CA ARG A 127 9.02 -17.04 3.18
C ARG A 127 7.56 -17.02 2.76
N TRP A 128 7.26 -17.34 1.50
CA TRP A 128 5.88 -17.37 1.01
C TRP A 128 5.02 -18.33 1.82
N GLN A 129 5.51 -19.53 2.15
CA GLN A 129 4.77 -20.49 2.97
C GLN A 129 4.58 -20.01 4.41
N ALA A 130 5.58 -19.36 5.00
CA ALA A 130 5.49 -18.82 6.35
C ALA A 130 4.40 -17.75 6.44
N ASP A 131 4.49 -16.75 5.58
CA ASP A 131 3.56 -15.62 5.51
C ASP A 131 2.15 -16.07 5.08
N PHE A 132 2.02 -17.03 4.14
CA PHE A 132 0.70 -17.55 3.71
C PHE A 132 -0.03 -18.31 4.83
N ARG A 133 0.72 -18.90 5.76
CA ARG A 133 0.16 -19.61 6.92
C ARG A 133 -0.09 -18.69 8.11
N ASP A 134 0.41 -17.46 8.07
CA ASP A 134 0.19 -16.47 9.11
C ASP A 134 -1.21 -15.87 8.95
N GLY A 135 -2.14 -16.31 9.80
CA GLY A 135 -3.51 -15.81 9.82
C GLY A 135 -3.63 -14.38 10.34
N ASP A 136 -2.59 -13.85 10.99
CA ASP A 136 -2.53 -12.48 11.50
C ASP A 136 -1.79 -11.53 10.53
N LEU A 137 -1.21 -12.04 9.44
CA LEU A 137 -0.57 -11.20 8.43
C LEU A 137 -1.60 -10.67 7.41
N PHE A 138 -1.84 -9.36 7.46
CA PHE A 138 -2.61 -8.67 6.43
C PHE A 138 -1.69 -8.15 5.33
N ASN A 139 -1.88 -8.59 4.08
CA ASN A 139 -0.89 -8.37 3.02
C ASN A 139 -1.19 -7.21 2.05
N GLN A 140 -2.38 -6.59 2.11
CA GLN A 140 -2.83 -5.64 1.08
C GLN A 140 -3.38 -4.33 1.65
N LEU A 141 -2.46 -3.39 1.86
CA LEU A 141 -2.78 -2.02 2.20
C LEU A 141 -2.45 -1.09 1.02
N ASN A 142 -3.48 -0.58 0.34
CA ASN A 142 -3.30 0.29 -0.82
C ASN A 142 -3.70 1.73 -0.50
N CYS A 143 -2.80 2.70 -0.67
CA CYS A 143 -3.15 4.13 -0.60
C CYS A 143 -3.39 4.70 -2.01
N HIS A 144 -4.65 4.68 -2.46
CA HIS A 144 -5.01 5.20 -3.78
C HIS A 144 -5.21 6.72 -3.73
N ARG A 145 -4.43 7.42 -4.56
CA ARG A 145 -4.56 8.85 -4.90
C ARG A 145 -4.32 9.81 -3.73
N ILE A 146 -3.12 10.41 -3.69
CA ILE A 146 -2.76 11.47 -2.74
C ILE A 146 -3.20 12.83 -3.30
N THR A 147 -4.45 13.22 -3.06
CA THR A 147 -5.01 14.54 -3.46
C THR A 147 -5.15 15.46 -2.25
N LEU A 148 -5.29 16.78 -2.49
CA LEU A 148 -5.31 17.84 -1.46
C LEU A 148 -6.31 17.65 -0.30
N THR A 149 -7.26 16.71 -0.40
CA THR A 149 -8.37 16.60 0.56
C THR A 149 -8.75 15.17 0.97
N LYS A 150 -8.21 14.12 0.33
CA LYS A 150 -8.63 12.73 0.61
C LYS A 150 -7.52 11.73 0.31
N SER A 151 -7.34 10.77 1.23
CA SER A 151 -6.64 9.51 1.00
C SER A 151 -7.66 8.39 1.09
N TYR A 152 -7.58 7.45 0.15
CA TYR A 152 -8.40 6.23 0.13
C TYR A 152 -7.47 5.07 0.42
N ILE A 153 -7.62 4.47 1.59
CA ILE A 153 -6.91 3.22 1.88
C ILE A 153 -7.86 2.07 1.57
N VAL A 154 -7.56 1.31 0.52
CA VAL A 154 -8.31 0.10 0.15
C VAL A 154 -7.65 -1.09 0.84
N PHE A 155 -8.46 -1.82 1.59
CA PHE A 155 -8.10 -3.07 2.27
C PHE A 155 -8.53 -4.23 1.37
N GLN A 156 -7.70 -5.17 0.94
CA GLN A 156 -8.15 -6.32 0.14
C GLN A 156 -7.72 -7.66 0.75
#